data_AF-A0AB34L980-F1
#
_entry.id   AF-A0AB34L980-F1
#
_cell.length_a   1.000
_cell.length_b   1.000
_cell.length_c   1.000
_cell.angle_alpha   90.00
_cell.angle_beta   90.00
_cell.angle_gamma   90.00
#
_symmetry.space_group_name_H-M   'P 1'
#
loop_
_entity.id
_entity.type
_entity.pdbx_description
1 polymer ?
#
loop_
_entity_poly.entity_id
_entity_poly.type
_entity_poly.pdbx_seq_one_letter_code
_entity_poly.pdbx_strand_id
1 'polypeptide(L)'
;MAGSPTSAVSARASGPSSGIPLLYRLFFLYIEPVATAVGAYYAALDQRAYMHLTLPSATGSLFGTTVSTRESIVLNQLANMYFVFALNEALVLRATSDLRVWKVFLLGLLIADFGHLASVAPKSLELYYRFWEWNSIDAGNLGFVYVGAAMRTCFLLGVGFAAAQTGQKKKKASSKSKR
;
A
#
# COMPACT_ATOMS: atom_id res chain seq x y z
N MET A 1 -36.48 33.89 31.35
CA MET A 1 -35.30 33.48 30.56
C MET A 1 -35.04 32.00 30.82
N ALA A 2 -35.59 31.12 29.98
CA ALA A 2 -35.42 29.68 30.11
C ALA A 2 -34.35 29.22 29.11
N GLY A 3 -33.22 28.73 29.61
CA GLY A 3 -32.13 28.21 28.79
C GLY A 3 -32.47 26.81 28.27
N SER A 4 -32.45 26.67 26.95
CA SER A 4 -32.58 25.37 26.26
C SER A 4 -31.32 24.52 26.50
N PRO A 5 -31.44 23.22 26.80
CA PRO A 5 -30.28 22.34 26.89
C PRO A 5 -29.79 21.97 25.49
N THR A 6 -28.55 22.34 25.20
CA THR A 6 -27.77 21.87 24.05
C THR A 6 -27.67 20.34 24.10
N SER A 7 -28.38 19.68 23.19
CA SER A 7 -28.30 18.23 23.01
C SER A 7 -26.93 17.88 22.43
N ALA A 8 -26.04 17.35 23.26
CA ALA A 8 -24.79 16.77 22.83
C ALA A 8 -25.07 15.59 21.90
N VAL A 9 -24.73 15.75 20.62
CA VAL A 9 -24.75 14.67 19.63
C VAL A 9 -23.72 13.64 20.06
N SER A 10 -24.19 12.51 20.59
CA SER A 10 -23.37 11.35 20.88
C SER A 10 -22.81 10.80 19.56
N ALA A 11 -21.59 11.20 19.23
CA ALA A 11 -20.81 10.60 18.17
C ALA A 11 -20.47 9.17 18.61
N ARG A 12 -21.32 8.22 18.21
CA ARG A 12 -21.08 6.81 18.42
C ARG A 12 -19.85 6.43 17.61
N ALA A 13 -18.70 6.31 18.28
CA ALA A 13 -17.48 5.79 17.68
C ALA A 13 -17.77 4.38 17.13
N SER A 14 -17.96 4.29 15.82
CA SER A 14 -18.00 3.01 15.13
C SER A 14 -16.61 2.43 15.18
N GLY A 15 -16.43 1.34 15.93
CA GLY A 15 -15.22 0.53 15.91
C GLY A 15 -14.80 0.12 14.49
N PRO A 16 -13.57 -0.36 14.33
CA PRO A 16 -12.80 -0.28 13.09
C PRO A 16 -13.55 -0.84 11.89
N SER A 17 -13.66 -0.03 10.83
CA SER A 17 -13.83 -0.46 9.43
C SER A 17 -14.80 -1.63 9.19
N SER A 18 -15.90 -1.69 9.94
CA SER A 18 -16.77 -2.88 9.99
C SER A 18 -17.39 -3.25 8.63
N GLY A 19 -17.46 -2.29 7.70
CA GLY A 19 -17.94 -2.48 6.32
C GLY A 19 -16.88 -2.86 5.28
N ILE A 20 -15.59 -2.86 5.62
CA ILE A 20 -14.50 -3.18 4.68
C ILE A 20 -14.15 -4.67 4.77
N PRO A 21 -14.15 -5.42 3.66
CA PRO A 21 -13.73 -6.82 3.64
C PRO A 21 -12.38 -7.06 4.33
N LEU A 22 -12.25 -8.19 5.03
CA LEU A 22 -11.05 -8.51 5.81
C LEU A 22 -9.78 -8.51 4.97
N LEU A 23 -9.85 -9.04 3.74
CA LEU A 23 -8.71 -9.11 2.82
C LEU A 23 -8.07 -7.72 2.59
N TYR A 24 -8.89 -6.70 2.29
CA TYR A 24 -8.41 -5.33 2.10
C TYR A 24 -7.83 -4.73 3.37
N ARG A 25 -8.41 -5.02 4.53
CA ARG A 25 -7.88 -4.53 5.82
C ARG A 25 -6.53 -5.15 6.13
N LEU A 26 -6.36 -6.46 5.91
CA LEU A 26 -5.08 -7.12 6.12
C LEU A 26 -4.01 -6.58 5.18
N PHE A 27 -4.36 -6.44 3.90
CA PHE A 27 -3.43 -5.96 2.89
C PHE A 27 -3.01 -4.50 3.13
N PHE A 28 -3.96 -3.55 3.08
CA PHE A 28 -3.64 -2.12 3.14
C PHE A 28 -3.15 -1.65 4.50
N LEU A 29 -3.58 -2.28 5.60
CA LEU A 29 -3.15 -1.84 6.92
C LEU A 29 -1.86 -2.51 7.37
N TYR A 30 -1.55 -3.74 6.95
CA TYR A 30 -0.43 -4.49 7.54
C TYR A 30 0.60 -4.93 6.51
N ILE A 31 0.18 -5.60 5.45
CA ILE A 31 1.11 -6.19 4.48
C ILE A 31 1.82 -5.08 3.70
N GLU A 32 1.05 -4.14 3.16
CA GLU A 32 1.55 -3.06 2.31
C GLU A 32 2.53 -2.12 3.04
N PRO A 33 2.19 -1.53 4.21
CA PRO A 33 3.14 -0.67 4.92
C PRO A 33 4.48 -1.35 5.26
N VAL A 34 4.44 -2.65 5.60
CA VAL A 34 5.67 -3.40 5.92
C VAL A 34 6.50 -3.62 4.65
N ALA A 35 5.87 -4.01 3.54
CA ALA A 35 6.56 -4.19 2.26
C ALA A 35 7.19 -2.86 1.77
N THR A 36 6.44 -1.76 1.86
CA THR A 36 6.94 -0.42 1.49
C THR A 36 8.12 -0.01 2.39
N ALA A 37 8.06 -0.30 3.70
CA ALA A 37 9.16 -0.04 4.62
C ALA A 37 10.41 -0.88 4.32
N VAL A 38 10.27 -2.12 3.85
CA VAL A 38 11.41 -2.94 3.38
C VAL A 38 12.06 -2.30 2.15
N GLY A 39 11.26 -1.73 1.23
CA GLY A 39 11.79 -0.94 0.12
C GLY A 39 12.63 0.26 0.58
N ALA A 40 12.14 1.00 1.57
CA ALA A 40 12.88 2.11 2.19
C ALA A 40 14.18 1.63 2.85
N TYR A 41 14.16 0.48 3.54
CA TYR A 41 15.35 -0.12 4.14
C TYR A 41 16.45 -0.37 3.11
N TYR A 42 16.14 -1.05 2.00
CA TYR A 42 17.15 -1.33 0.99
C TYR A 42 17.67 -0.04 0.32
N ALA A 43 16.79 0.92 0.04
CA ALA A 43 17.19 2.19 -0.57
C ALA A 43 18.05 3.09 0.35
N ALA A 44 17.92 2.97 1.69
CA ALA A 44 18.72 3.76 2.63
C ALA A 44 19.97 3.03 3.14
N LEU A 45 19.81 1.78 3.57
CA LEU A 45 20.81 1.08 4.40
C LEU A 45 21.60 0.03 3.62
N ASP A 46 21.05 -0.51 2.52
CA ASP A 46 21.75 -1.45 1.65
C ASP A 46 21.67 -1.04 0.18
N GLN A 47 22.16 0.18 -0.09
CA GLN A 47 22.17 0.80 -1.41
C GLN A 47 22.92 -0.03 -2.45
N ARG A 48 23.96 -0.77 -2.01
CA ARG A 48 24.74 -1.65 -2.89
C ARG A 48 23.90 -2.82 -3.37
N ALA A 49 23.21 -3.53 -2.46
CA ALA A 49 22.32 -4.60 -2.86
C ALA A 49 21.15 -4.07 -3.70
N TYR A 50 20.57 -2.92 -3.32
CA TYR A 50 19.49 -2.29 -4.08
C TYR A 50 19.89 -2.05 -5.55
N MET A 51 21.04 -1.41 -5.77
CA MET A 51 21.55 -1.12 -7.11
C MET A 51 21.88 -2.39 -7.89
N HIS A 52 22.61 -3.33 -7.27
CA HIS A 52 23.00 -4.59 -7.90
C HIS A 52 21.79 -5.43 -8.33
N LEU A 53 20.77 -5.54 -7.48
CA LEU A 53 19.56 -6.28 -7.81
C LEU A 53 18.72 -5.55 -8.88
N THR A 54 18.69 -4.21 -8.85
CA THR A 54 17.94 -3.40 -9.82
C THR A 54 18.52 -3.56 -11.21
N LEU A 55 19.82 -3.31 -11.36
CA LEU A 55 20.52 -3.47 -12.62
C LEU A 55 21.98 -3.87 -12.35
N PRO A 56 22.34 -5.15 -12.56
CA PRO A 56 23.72 -5.60 -12.37
C PRO A 56 24.68 -4.81 -13.26
N SER A 57 25.86 -4.46 -12.74
CA SER A 57 26.87 -3.77 -13.54
C SER A 57 27.42 -4.66 -14.65
N ALA A 58 27.56 -4.09 -15.85
CA ALA A 58 28.05 -4.79 -17.04
C ALA A 58 29.47 -5.38 -16.89
N THR A 59 30.26 -4.89 -15.93
CA THR A 59 31.64 -5.35 -15.69
C THR A 59 31.74 -6.62 -14.83
N GLY A 60 30.62 -7.15 -14.29
CA GLY A 60 30.61 -8.41 -13.54
C GLY A 60 31.39 -8.42 -12.22
N SER A 61 31.98 -7.28 -11.83
CA SER A 61 32.76 -7.17 -10.59
C SER A 61 31.84 -6.96 -9.39
N LEU A 62 31.73 -7.99 -8.55
CA LEU A 62 31.11 -7.93 -7.21
C LEU A 62 31.79 -6.92 -6.26
N PHE A 63 33.02 -6.48 -6.60
CA PHE A 63 33.83 -5.57 -5.81
C PHE A 63 33.82 -4.12 -6.34
N GLY A 64 33.10 -3.82 -7.44
CA GLY A 64 33.22 -2.57 -8.19
C GLY A 64 32.05 -1.58 -8.09
N THR A 65 30.90 -1.94 -7.52
CA THR A 65 29.74 -1.04 -7.40
C THR A 65 29.84 -0.19 -6.13
N THR A 66 30.83 0.70 -6.09
CA THR A 66 30.77 1.82 -5.15
C THR A 66 29.61 2.71 -5.54
N VAL A 67 28.59 2.77 -4.69
CA VAL A 67 27.50 3.74 -4.85
C VAL A 67 28.11 5.13 -4.77
N SER A 68 28.06 5.87 -5.87
CA SER A 68 28.58 7.24 -5.93
C SER A 68 27.79 8.15 -5.00
N THR A 69 28.38 9.28 -4.60
CA THR A 69 27.69 10.29 -3.78
C THR A 69 26.37 10.73 -4.41
N ARG A 70 26.32 10.87 -5.74
CA ARG A 70 25.10 11.24 -6.48
C ARG A 70 24.02 10.16 -6.34
N GLU A 71 24.37 8.90 -6.59
CA GLU A 71 23.43 7.78 -6.45
C GLU A 71 22.94 7.66 -5.01
N SER A 72 23.84 7.81 -4.04
CA SER A 72 23.47 7.75 -2.61
C SER A 72 22.49 8.86 -2.22
N ILE A 73 22.66 10.09 -2.72
CA ILE A 73 21.70 11.17 -2.50
C ILE A 73 20.33 10.81 -3.07
N VAL A 74 20.27 10.33 -4.32
CA VAL A 74 19.02 9.96 -4.98
C VAL A 74 18.34 8.78 -4.27
N LEU A 75 19.10 7.76 -3.88
CA LEU A 75 18.59 6.60 -3.15
C LEU A 75 18.08 6.96 -1.75
N ASN A 76 18.75 7.89 -1.06
CA ASN A 76 18.25 8.40 0.22
C ASN A 76 16.96 9.22 0.06
N GLN A 77 16.84 10.02 -1.01
CA GLN A 77 15.59 10.71 -1.33
C GLN A 77 14.46 9.72 -1.64
N LEU A 78 14.76 8.66 -2.40
CA LEU A 78 13.84 7.56 -2.68
C LEU A 78 13.42 6.84 -1.40
N ALA A 79 14.38 6.50 -0.54
CA ALA A 79 14.11 5.85 0.74
C ALA A 79 13.21 6.71 1.64
N ASN A 80 13.45 8.02 1.68
CA ASN A 80 12.60 8.96 2.41
C ASN A 80 11.16 8.98 1.86
N MET A 81 10.99 8.94 0.54
CA MET A 81 9.67 8.84 -0.11
C MET A 81 8.96 7.52 0.20
N TYR A 82 9.67 6.39 0.14
CA TYR A 82 9.10 5.09 0.53
C TYR A 82 8.75 5.03 2.02
N PHE A 83 9.59 5.61 2.89
CA PHE A 83 9.32 5.63 4.31
C PHE A 83 8.07 6.45 4.65
N VAL A 84 7.91 7.64 4.05
CA VAL A 84 6.71 8.46 4.25
C VAL A 84 5.47 7.80 3.64
N PHE A 85 5.59 7.04 2.54
CA PHE A 85 4.49 6.21 2.04
C PHE A 85 4.10 5.12 3.02
N ALA A 86 5.06 4.33 3.53
CA ALA A 86 4.80 3.31 4.53
C ALA A 86 4.10 3.87 5.78
N LEU A 87 4.52 5.05 6.25
CA LEU A 87 3.87 5.73 7.37
C LEU A 87 2.46 6.19 7.03
N ASN A 88 2.22 6.78 5.85
CA ASN A 88 0.88 7.21 5.45
C ASN A 88 -0.07 6.02 5.27
N GLU A 89 0.36 4.96 4.60
CA GLU A 89 -0.39 3.71 4.44
C GLU A 89 -0.76 3.12 5.81
N ALA A 90 0.20 3.12 6.76
CA ALA A 90 -0.04 2.64 8.11
C ALA A 90 -1.01 3.55 8.89
N LEU A 91 -0.83 4.86 8.85
CA LEU A 91 -1.48 5.77 9.80
C LEU A 91 -2.80 6.34 9.29
N VAL A 92 -2.86 6.79 8.03
CA VAL A 92 -4.02 7.53 7.49
C VAL A 92 -5.28 6.68 7.52
N LEU A 93 -5.19 5.44 7.01
CA LEU A 93 -6.35 4.54 6.96
C LEU A 93 -6.76 3.98 8.33
N ARG A 94 -5.85 4.00 9.31
CA ARG A 94 -6.16 3.67 10.72
C ARG A 94 -6.84 4.84 11.44
N ALA A 95 -6.53 6.06 11.05
CA ALA A 95 -7.08 7.27 11.66
C ALA A 95 -8.53 7.54 11.24
N THR A 96 -9.09 6.80 10.26
CA THR A 96 -10.44 7.05 9.75
C THR A 96 -11.19 5.77 9.39
N SER A 97 -12.51 5.80 9.59
CA SER A 97 -13.46 4.81 9.07
C SER A 97 -14.24 5.29 7.84
N ASP A 98 -13.97 6.50 7.34
CA ASP A 98 -14.66 7.05 6.18
C ASP A 98 -14.19 6.40 4.87
N LEU A 99 -15.11 5.70 4.20
CA LEU A 99 -14.84 5.02 2.95
C LEU A 99 -14.45 5.99 1.82
N ARG A 100 -14.87 7.26 1.87
CA ARG A 100 -14.45 8.28 0.90
C ARG A 100 -12.97 8.57 1.03
N VAL A 101 -12.47 8.71 2.26
CA VAL A 101 -11.03 8.92 2.51
C VAL A 101 -10.23 7.72 2.05
N TRP A 102 -10.70 6.50 2.34
CA TRP A 102 -10.07 5.27 1.82
C TRP A 102 -9.99 5.27 0.29
N LYS A 103 -11.09 5.57 -0.41
CA LYS A 103 -11.10 5.59 -1.88
C LYS A 103 -10.17 6.64 -2.47
N VAL A 104 -10.18 7.86 -1.94
CA VAL A 104 -9.31 8.94 -2.45
C VAL A 104 -7.84 8.60 -2.21
N PHE A 105 -7.50 8.11 -1.02
CA PHE A 105 -6.14 7.72 -0.69
C PHE A 105 -5.65 6.57 -1.57
N LEU A 106 -6.45 5.49 -1.70
CA LEU A 106 -6.09 4.34 -2.54
C LEU A 106 -6.06 4.67 -4.03
N LEU A 107 -6.84 5.66 -4.51
CA LEU A 107 -6.72 6.15 -5.88
C LEU A 107 -5.37 6.83 -6.12
N GLY A 108 -4.92 7.67 -5.17
CA GLY A 108 -3.59 8.29 -5.25
C GLY A 108 -2.47 7.23 -5.29
N LEU A 109 -2.59 6.20 -4.46
CA LEU A 109 -1.63 5.09 -4.49
C LEU A 109 -1.71 4.26 -5.76
N LEU A 110 -2.89 4.06 -6.35
CA LEU A 110 -3.03 3.37 -7.64
C LEU A 110 -2.32 4.13 -8.77
N ILE A 111 -2.37 5.46 -8.76
CA ILE A 111 -1.60 6.29 -9.70
C ILE A 111 -0.09 6.11 -9.45
N ALA A 112 0.32 6.08 -8.19
CA ALA A 112 1.71 5.82 -7.82
C ALA A 112 2.19 4.43 -8.27
N ASP A 113 1.35 3.40 -8.20
CA ASP A 113 1.67 2.05 -8.69
C ASP A 113 2.02 2.08 -10.18
N PHE A 114 1.22 2.76 -11.00
CA PHE A 114 1.52 2.88 -12.44
C PHE A 114 2.79 3.70 -12.69
N GLY A 115 3.04 4.75 -11.90
CA GLY A 115 4.29 5.50 -11.97
C GLY A 115 5.50 4.64 -11.62
N HIS A 116 5.40 3.83 -10.56
CA HIS A 116 6.44 2.89 -10.15
C HIS A 116 6.68 1.83 -11.23
N LEU A 117 5.62 1.20 -11.74
CA LEU A 117 5.73 0.26 -12.85
C LEU A 117 6.39 0.91 -14.06
N ALA A 118 5.98 2.11 -14.49
CA ALA A 118 6.59 2.80 -15.62
C ALA A 118 8.10 3.09 -15.39
N SER A 119 8.51 3.33 -14.15
CA SER A 119 9.92 3.59 -13.81
C SER A 119 10.86 2.40 -14.05
N VAL A 120 10.32 1.17 -14.07
CA VAL A 120 11.09 -0.06 -14.31
C VAL A 120 11.28 -0.33 -15.81
N ALA A 121 10.55 0.35 -16.70
CA ALA A 121 10.53 0.07 -18.13
C ALA A 121 11.92 0.12 -18.80
N PRO A 122 12.84 1.03 -18.41
CA PRO A 122 14.20 1.04 -18.96
C PRO A 122 15.02 -0.22 -18.67
N LYS A 123 14.65 -1.03 -17.66
CA LYS A 123 15.35 -2.29 -17.35
C LYS A 123 15.10 -3.33 -18.45
N SER A 124 13.84 -3.58 -18.78
CA SER A 124 13.39 -4.44 -19.88
C SER A 124 11.87 -4.49 -19.92
N LEU A 125 11.27 -4.32 -21.10
CA LEU A 125 9.82 -4.51 -21.27
C LEU A 125 9.39 -5.98 -21.16
N GLU A 126 10.29 -6.92 -21.46
CA GLU A 126 9.99 -8.34 -21.36
C GLU A 126 9.80 -8.80 -19.92
N LEU A 127 10.50 -8.12 -18.99
CA LEU A 127 10.47 -8.44 -17.58
C LEU A 127 9.06 -8.31 -16.98
N TYR A 128 8.16 -7.51 -17.55
CA TYR A 128 6.80 -7.32 -17.04
C TYR A 128 5.96 -8.60 -17.08
N TYR A 129 6.27 -9.53 -17.99
CA TYR A 129 5.54 -10.78 -18.13
C TYR A 129 6.39 -12.03 -17.90
N ARG A 130 7.73 -11.94 -17.94
CA ARG A 130 8.65 -13.06 -17.65
C ARG A 130 8.89 -13.24 -16.15
N PHE A 131 7.82 -13.46 -15.39
CA PHE A 131 7.90 -13.55 -13.92
C PHE A 131 8.77 -14.70 -13.40
N TRP A 132 9.04 -15.71 -14.22
CA TRP A 132 9.95 -16.83 -13.91
C TRP A 132 11.44 -16.42 -13.93
N GLU A 133 11.78 -15.22 -14.39
CA GLU A 133 13.13 -14.66 -14.39
C GLU A 133 13.35 -13.59 -13.31
N TRP A 134 12.31 -13.30 -12.52
CA TRP A 134 12.40 -12.27 -11.50
C TRP A 134 13.38 -12.66 -10.41
N ASN A 135 14.29 -11.73 -10.11
CA ASN A 135 15.05 -11.79 -8.87
C ASN A 135 14.22 -11.22 -7.70
N SER A 136 14.82 -11.12 -6.52
CA SER A 136 14.14 -10.61 -5.32
C SER A 136 13.62 -9.18 -5.45
N ILE A 137 14.33 -8.27 -6.14
CA ILE A 137 13.87 -6.90 -6.32
C ILE A 137 12.78 -6.80 -7.39
N ASP A 138 12.81 -7.67 -8.40
CA ASP A 138 11.77 -7.71 -9.44
C ASP A 138 10.45 -8.22 -8.88
N ALA A 139 10.50 -9.22 -7.99
CA ALA A 139 9.34 -9.68 -7.25
C ALA A 139 8.68 -8.55 -6.44
N GLY A 140 9.48 -7.63 -5.87
CA GLY A 140 8.98 -6.43 -5.21
C GLY A 140 8.48 -5.37 -6.20
N ASN A 141 9.33 -4.95 -7.13
CA ASN A 141 9.09 -3.83 -8.03
C ASN A 141 7.98 -4.06 -9.05
N LEU A 142 7.75 -5.32 -9.44
CA LEU A 142 6.70 -5.70 -10.38
C LEU A 142 5.62 -6.52 -9.67
N GLY A 143 6.00 -7.65 -9.08
CA GLY A 143 5.03 -8.58 -8.47
C GLY A 143 4.18 -7.95 -7.37
N PHE A 144 4.83 -7.39 -6.36
CA PHE A 144 4.12 -6.77 -5.24
C PHE A 144 3.29 -5.56 -5.68
N VAL A 145 3.83 -4.75 -6.60
CA VAL A 145 3.13 -3.58 -7.15
C VAL A 145 1.92 -3.99 -7.98
N TYR A 146 1.99 -5.08 -8.75
CA TYR A 146 0.82 -5.64 -9.45
C TYR A 146 -0.27 -6.07 -8.47
N VAL A 147 0.10 -6.76 -7.38
CA VAL A 147 -0.85 -7.16 -6.35
C VAL A 147 -1.48 -5.91 -5.71
N GLY A 148 -0.68 -4.90 -5.37
CA GLY A 148 -1.16 -3.62 -4.84
C GLY A 148 -2.15 -2.93 -5.77
N ALA A 149 -1.77 -2.74 -7.03
CA ALA A 149 -2.61 -2.11 -8.05
C ALA A 149 -3.92 -2.89 -8.27
N ALA A 150 -3.86 -4.22 -8.31
CA ALA A 150 -5.04 -5.07 -8.43
C ALA A 150 -5.96 -4.92 -7.21
N MET A 151 -5.41 -4.98 -6.00
CA MET A 151 -6.17 -4.81 -4.75
C MET A 151 -6.86 -3.45 -4.69
N ARG A 152 -6.16 -2.36 -5.08
CA ARG A 152 -6.72 -1.01 -5.13
C ARG A 152 -7.80 -0.90 -6.19
N THR A 153 -7.57 -1.44 -7.38
CA THR A 153 -8.57 -1.46 -8.46
C THR A 153 -9.84 -2.19 -8.02
N CYS A 154 -9.71 -3.40 -7.46
CA CYS A 154 -10.84 -4.16 -6.93
C CYS A 154 -11.57 -3.41 -5.81
N PHE A 155 -10.85 -2.77 -4.89
CA PHE A 155 -11.44 -1.97 -3.82
C PHE A 155 -12.25 -0.78 -4.36
N LEU A 156 -11.67 -0.02 -5.30
CA LEU A 156 -12.30 1.16 -5.89
C LEU A 156 -13.56 0.81 -6.68
N LEU A 157 -13.54 -0.33 -7.39
CA LEU A 157 -14.69 -0.90 -8.09
C LEU A 157 -15.72 -1.56 -7.16
N GLY A 158 -15.44 -1.65 -5.86
CA GLY A 158 -16.36 -2.24 -4.86
C GLY A 158 -16.44 -3.77 -4.89
N VAL A 159 -15.46 -4.44 -5.51
CA VAL A 159 -15.38 -5.90 -5.54
C VAL A 159 -15.25 -6.44 -4.11
N GLY A 160 -16.06 -7.44 -3.76
CA GLY A 160 -16.08 -8.06 -2.42
C GLY A 160 -16.90 -7.33 -1.35
N PHE A 161 -17.42 -6.12 -1.63
CA PHE A 161 -18.24 -5.38 -0.65
C PHE A 161 -19.69 -5.89 -0.54
N ALA A 162 -20.25 -6.49 -1.60
CA ALA A 162 -21.62 -7.00 -1.59
C ALA A 162 -21.83 -8.12 -0.54
N ALA A 163 -20.90 -9.07 -0.44
CA ALA A 163 -20.96 -10.17 0.53
C ALA A 163 -20.88 -9.68 1.99
N ALA A 164 -20.09 -8.62 2.24
CA ALA A 164 -19.95 -8.02 3.58
C ALA A 164 -21.25 -7.35 4.06
N GLN A 165 -22.00 -6.73 3.15
CA GLN A 165 -23.27 -6.07 3.48
C GLN A 165 -24.39 -7.07 3.82
N THR A 166 -24.45 -8.21 3.11
CA THR A 166 -25.46 -9.25 3.35
C THR A 166 -25.27 -9.94 4.71
N GLY A 167 -24.02 -10.20 5.10
CA GLY A 167 -23.68 -10.77 6.41
C GLY A 167 -24.02 -9.84 7.59
N GLN A 168 -23.81 -8.53 7.42
CA GLN A 168 -24.20 -7.54 8.43
C GLN A 168 -25.72 -7.40 8.59
N LYS A 169 -26.48 -7.41 7.47
CA LYS A 169 -27.95 -7.40 7.51
C LYS A 169 -28.50 -8.62 8.26
N LYS A 170 -27.96 -9.82 8.01
CA LYS A 170 -28.40 -11.07 8.66
C LYS A 170 -28.12 -11.06 10.17
N LYS A 171 -26.96 -10.56 10.61
CA LYS A 171 -26.62 -10.41 12.04
C LYS A 171 -27.57 -9.44 12.75
N LYS A 172 -27.87 -8.29 12.16
CA LYS A 172 -28.83 -7.31 12.72
C LYS A 172 -30.25 -7.87 12.84
N ALA A 173 -30.71 -8.66 11.86
CA ALA A 173 -32.03 -9.29 11.92
C ALA A 173 -32.14 -10.31 13.07
N SER A 174 -31.13 -11.16 13.28
CA SER A 174 -31.14 -12.15 14.37
C SER A 174 -31.09 -11.52 15.77
N SER A 175 -30.40 -10.38 15.92
CA SER A 175 -30.34 -9.64 17.18
C SER A 175 -31.66 -8.97 17.53
N LYS A 176 -32.48 -8.61 16.54
CA LYS A 176 -33.80 -7.98 16.76
C LYS A 176 -34.88 -9.00 17.09
N SER A 177 -34.74 -10.24 16.61
CA SER A 177 -35.67 -11.35 16.90
C SER A 177 -35.50 -11.96 18.30
N LYS A 178 -34.41 -11.64 19.01
CA LYS A 178 -34.11 -12.12 20.38
C LYS A 178 -34.41 -11.09 21.47
N ARG A 179 -34.95 -9.93 21.12
CA ARG A 179 -35.45 -8.90 22.04
C ARG A 179 -36.97 -8.84 21.93
#